data_AF-A0A449D3K0-F1
#
_entry.id   AF-A0A449D3K0-F1
#
_cell.length_a   1.000
_cell.length_b   1.000
_cell.length_c   1.000
_cell.angle_alpha   90.00
_cell.angle_beta   90.00
_cell.angle_gamma   90.00
#
_symmetry.space_group_name_H-M   'P 1'
#
loop_
_entity.id
_entity.type
_entity.pdbx_description
1 polymer ?
#
loop_
_entity_poly.entity_id
_entity_poly.type
_entity_poly.pdbx_seq_one_letter_code
_entity_poly.pdbx_strand_id
1 'polypeptide(L)'
;MMTFGNREQKDRLTCRTRGCFKPGQRWIGDRRVCWACFKRHERATRDDICSVSNCDGRVVFAKNISGERFCRTHERKYLELNPDATAKALDHIGKNIRVDQSTGCWLYGDEKPTNKRSQILCDGLRWNLHRFLYNWFFGGHKGGLELHHGCENPWCVHPGHLLPTTGKRNRMLESSSDPFPDLRELSRNIVRDFYFSTPELDEFITTHGLALDDDWRIYTEAALSN
;
A
#
# COMPACT_ATOMS: atom_id res chain seq x y z
N MET A 1 13.57 -32.94 -19.47
CA MET A 1 14.03 -31.54 -19.35
C MET A 1 12.93 -30.62 -19.88
N MET A 2 12.09 -30.08 -19.00
CA MET A 2 11.06 -29.11 -19.38
C MET A 2 11.67 -27.71 -19.32
N THR A 3 11.82 -27.07 -20.47
CA THR A 3 12.19 -25.66 -20.57
C THR A 3 10.94 -24.81 -20.37
N PHE A 4 10.90 -24.04 -19.29
CA PHE A 4 9.86 -23.07 -19.01
C PHE A 4 9.95 -21.93 -20.05
N GLY A 5 8.84 -21.71 -20.77
CA GLY A 5 8.73 -20.67 -21.78
C GLY A 5 8.91 -19.28 -21.17
N ASN A 6 9.87 -18.54 -21.71
CA ASN A 6 9.98 -17.09 -21.57
C ASN A 6 8.66 -16.44 -21.98
N ARG A 7 7.92 -15.87 -21.03
CA ARG A 7 6.90 -14.87 -21.33
C ARG A 7 7.61 -13.61 -21.83
N GLU A 8 7.80 -13.54 -23.15
CA GLU A 8 8.15 -12.31 -23.85
C GLU A 8 7.26 -11.16 -23.34
N GLN A 9 7.89 -10.06 -22.95
CA GLN A 9 7.25 -8.75 -22.78
C GLN A 9 6.70 -8.29 -24.15
N LYS A 10 5.60 -8.88 -24.60
CA LYS A 10 4.93 -8.45 -25.82
C LYS A 10 4.17 -7.15 -25.58
N ASP A 11 4.71 -6.11 -26.22
CA ASP A 11 4.04 -4.96 -26.82
C ASP A 11 3.33 -3.92 -25.93
N ARG A 12 4.12 -2.96 -25.40
CA ARG A 12 3.66 -1.60 -25.10
C ARG A 12 4.35 -0.50 -25.92
N LEU A 13 5.14 -0.85 -26.93
CA LEU A 13 5.96 0.08 -27.73
C LEU A 13 5.50 0.19 -29.19
N THR A 14 4.21 0.46 -29.41
CA THR A 14 3.75 1.00 -30.71
C THR A 14 3.14 2.38 -30.45
N CYS A 15 3.52 3.38 -31.27
CA CYS A 15 2.95 4.74 -31.27
C CYS A 15 1.45 4.63 -31.63
N ARG A 16 0.63 4.26 -30.64
CA ARG A 16 -0.82 4.05 -30.75
C ARG A 16 -1.64 5.13 -30.06
N THR A 17 -1.01 6.12 -29.44
CA THR A 17 -1.73 7.29 -28.93
C THR A 17 -2.33 8.03 -30.12
N ARG A 18 -3.67 8.14 -30.17
CA ARG A 18 -4.40 9.00 -31.11
C ARG A 18 -3.71 10.38 -31.12
N GLY A 19 -3.21 10.82 -32.28
CA GLY A 19 -2.49 12.10 -32.44
C GLY A 19 -1.00 12.02 -32.77
N CYS A 20 -0.41 10.82 -32.88
CA CYS A 20 1.02 10.62 -33.15
C CYS A 20 1.29 10.56 -34.68
N PHE A 21 1.33 11.72 -35.38
CA PHE A 21 1.42 11.80 -36.86
C PHE A 21 2.81 12.13 -37.43
N LYS A 22 3.88 12.19 -36.62
CA LYS A 22 5.23 12.56 -37.12
C LYS A 22 6.16 11.35 -37.31
N PRO A 23 6.96 11.30 -38.39
CA PRO A 23 7.93 10.23 -38.61
C PRO A 23 8.96 10.16 -37.47
N GLY A 24 9.31 8.93 -37.06
CA GLY A 24 10.17 8.67 -35.90
C GLY A 24 11.60 9.20 -36.09
N GLN A 25 12.08 9.99 -35.11
CA GLN A 25 13.41 10.62 -35.11
C GLN A 25 14.34 10.07 -34.02
N ARG A 26 13.88 9.14 -33.18
CA ARG A 26 14.63 8.57 -32.05
C ARG A 26 14.42 7.06 -31.98
N TRP A 27 15.30 6.36 -31.25
CA TRP A 27 15.32 4.91 -31.13
C TRP A 27 15.09 4.46 -29.68
N ILE A 28 14.33 3.38 -29.51
CA ILE A 28 14.20 2.61 -28.26
C ILE A 28 14.48 1.15 -28.63
N GLY A 29 15.63 0.61 -28.23
CA GLY A 29 16.11 -0.68 -28.73
C GLY A 29 16.24 -0.63 -30.26
N ASP A 30 15.58 -1.55 -30.95
CA ASP A 30 15.51 -1.67 -32.41
C ASP A 30 14.34 -0.88 -33.05
N ARG A 31 13.51 -0.18 -32.25
CA ARG A 31 12.30 0.50 -32.75
C ARG A 31 12.50 2.00 -32.90
N ARG A 32 12.06 2.56 -34.04
CA ARG A 32 11.94 4.02 -34.25
C ARG A 32 10.65 4.56 -33.62
N VAL A 33 10.79 5.65 -32.87
CA VAL A 33 9.68 6.34 -32.19
C VAL A 33 9.77 7.85 -32.38
N CYS A 34 8.63 8.55 -32.27
CA CYS A 34 8.61 10.01 -32.26
C CYS A 34 9.22 10.56 -30.95
N TRP A 35 9.59 11.84 -30.93
CA TRP A 35 10.17 12.48 -29.74
C TRP A 35 9.28 12.37 -28.50
N ALA A 36 7.95 12.53 -28.63
CA ALA A 36 7.02 12.42 -27.51
C ALA A 36 6.98 11.00 -26.93
N CYS A 37 6.97 9.96 -27.77
CA CYS A 37 7.05 8.57 -27.33
C CYS A 37 8.42 8.25 -26.71
N PHE A 38 9.51 8.79 -27.27
CA PHE A 38 10.84 8.68 -26.69
C PHE A 38 10.92 9.30 -25.30
N LYS A 39 10.47 10.55 -25.11
CA LYS A 39 10.43 11.20 -23.79
C LYS A 39 9.52 10.46 -22.81
N ARG A 40 8.39 9.91 -23.27
CA ARG A 40 7.50 9.08 -22.44
C ARG A 40 8.19 7.79 -21.99
N HIS A 41 8.93 7.14 -22.89
CA HIS A 41 9.71 5.96 -22.55
C HIS A 41 10.87 6.29 -21.61
N GLU A 42 11.67 7.33 -21.90
CA GLU A 42 12.74 7.79 -21.00
C GLU A 42 12.21 8.11 -19.60
N ARG A 43 11.05 8.77 -19.50
CA ARG A 43 10.37 8.98 -18.22
C ARG A 43 10.00 7.62 -17.60
N ALA A 44 9.32 6.74 -18.33
CA ALA A 44 8.96 5.41 -17.83
C ALA A 44 10.15 4.49 -17.49
N THR A 45 11.37 4.75 -17.99
CA THR A 45 12.56 3.94 -17.66
C THR A 45 13.43 4.55 -16.57
N ARG A 46 13.55 5.87 -16.49
CA ARG A 46 14.33 6.55 -15.44
C ARG A 46 13.50 6.91 -14.22
N ASP A 47 12.21 7.15 -14.41
CA ASP A 47 11.32 7.60 -13.33
C ASP A 47 10.59 6.45 -12.60
N ASP A 48 10.71 5.21 -13.09
CA ASP A 48 9.97 4.08 -12.54
C ASP A 48 10.83 3.13 -11.67
N ILE A 49 12.11 3.43 -11.42
CA ILE A 49 13.03 2.53 -10.69
C ILE A 49 13.13 2.98 -9.22
N CYS A 50 13.12 2.01 -8.32
CA CYS A 50 13.28 2.20 -6.89
C CYS A 50 14.66 2.79 -6.56
N SER A 51 14.70 3.78 -5.66
CA SER A 51 15.94 4.42 -5.18
C SER A 51 16.81 3.51 -4.31
N VAL A 52 16.28 2.38 -3.81
CA VAL A 52 17.09 1.39 -3.07
C VAL A 52 18.08 0.74 -4.04
N SER A 53 19.37 0.81 -3.71
CA SER A 53 20.44 0.15 -4.47
C SER A 53 20.14 -1.33 -4.71
N ASN A 54 20.35 -1.79 -5.95
CA ASN A 54 20.07 -3.16 -6.40
C ASN A 54 18.59 -3.59 -6.29
N CYS A 55 17.66 -2.64 -6.29
CA CYS A 55 16.22 -2.95 -6.37
C CYS A 55 15.67 -2.70 -7.78
N ASP A 56 15.25 -3.77 -8.45
CA ASP A 56 14.56 -3.69 -9.76
C ASP A 56 13.05 -3.43 -9.62
N GLY A 57 12.59 -3.09 -8.42
CA GLY A 57 11.19 -2.87 -8.12
C GLY A 57 10.67 -1.61 -8.83
N ARG A 58 9.53 -1.74 -9.51
CA ARG A 58 8.85 -0.59 -10.11
C ARG A 58 8.21 0.29 -9.06
N VAL A 59 8.43 1.60 -9.15
CA VAL A 59 7.77 2.59 -8.30
C VAL A 59 6.39 2.92 -8.86
N VAL A 60 5.47 3.17 -7.94
CA VAL A 60 4.08 3.53 -8.27
C VAL A 60 3.72 4.90 -7.69
N PHE A 61 4.57 5.41 -6.80
CA PHE A 61 4.44 6.73 -6.20
C PHE A 61 5.31 7.76 -6.91
N ALA A 62 4.93 9.02 -6.72
CA ALA A 62 5.74 10.15 -7.14
C ALA A 62 7.04 10.23 -6.32
N LYS A 63 7.93 11.13 -6.75
CA LYS A 63 9.10 11.51 -5.96
C LYS A 63 8.64 12.21 -4.68
N ASN A 64 9.34 11.95 -3.58
CA ASN A 64 9.20 12.76 -2.37
C ASN A 64 9.90 14.11 -2.51
N ILE A 65 9.89 14.92 -1.44
CA ILE A 65 10.52 16.25 -1.44
C ILE A 65 12.03 16.19 -1.72
N SER A 66 12.69 15.11 -1.30
CA SER A 66 14.12 14.85 -1.54
C SER A 66 14.43 14.31 -2.94
N GLY A 67 13.41 14.08 -3.76
CA GLY A 67 13.55 13.53 -5.12
C GLY A 67 13.62 12.01 -5.19
N GLU A 68 13.53 11.32 -4.05
CA GLU A 68 13.60 9.87 -3.90
C GLU A 68 12.27 9.19 -4.25
N ARG A 69 12.34 7.93 -4.65
CA ARG A 69 11.15 7.14 -4.99
C ARG A 69 11.32 5.67 -4.64
N PHE A 70 10.26 5.02 -4.18
CA PHE A 70 10.34 3.63 -3.72
C PHE A 70 9.26 2.74 -4.33
N CYS A 71 9.62 1.48 -4.57
CA CYS A 71 8.68 0.46 -4.98
C CYS A 71 7.79 0.06 -3.80
N ARG A 72 6.70 -0.65 -4.08
CA ARG A 72 5.71 -1.11 -3.07
C ARG A 72 6.35 -1.78 -1.83
N THR A 73 7.42 -2.54 -2.04
CA THR A 73 8.17 -3.23 -0.96
C THR A 73 9.03 -2.29 -0.12
N HIS A 74 9.50 -1.18 -0.68
CA HIS A 74 10.38 -0.22 -0.01
C HIS A 74 9.66 1.07 0.38
N GLU A 75 8.33 1.10 0.34
CA GLU A 75 7.57 2.32 0.61
C GLU A 75 7.78 2.89 2.02
N ARG A 76 8.08 2.04 3.01
CA ARG A 76 8.47 2.51 4.35
C ARG A 76 9.66 3.48 4.31
N LYS A 77 10.56 3.37 3.31
CA LYS A 77 11.68 4.30 3.15
C LYS A 77 11.24 5.75 2.94
N TYR A 78 10.08 6.01 2.34
CA TYR A 78 9.54 7.37 2.27
C TYR A 78 9.30 7.96 3.67
N LEU A 79 8.88 7.13 4.63
CA LEU A 79 8.58 7.55 5.98
C LEU A 79 9.86 7.68 6.84
N GLU A 80 10.84 6.81 6.58
CA GLU A 80 12.13 6.82 7.28
C GLU A 80 13.05 7.98 6.83
N LEU A 81 12.93 8.45 5.59
CA LEU A 81 13.76 9.55 5.09
C LEU A 81 13.39 10.92 5.68
N ASN A 82 12.18 11.06 6.22
CA ASN A 82 11.71 12.30 6.83
C ASN A 82 11.02 12.00 8.17
N PRO A 83 11.79 11.59 9.19
CA PRO A 83 11.25 11.13 10.46
C PRO A 83 10.44 12.20 11.18
N ASP A 84 10.82 13.48 11.07
CA ASP A 84 10.08 14.60 11.67
C ASP A 84 8.70 14.79 11.03
N ALA A 85 8.62 14.74 9.69
CA ALA A 85 7.34 14.82 8.99
C ALA A 85 6.46 13.61 9.31
N THR A 86 7.07 12.42 9.37
CA THR A 86 6.37 11.17 9.71
C THR A 86 5.85 11.19 11.14
N ALA A 87 6.64 11.63 12.12
CA ALA A 87 6.22 11.75 13.51
C ALA A 87 5.07 12.74 13.69
N LYS A 88 5.16 13.91 13.04
CA LYS A 88 4.04 14.89 13.00
C LYS A 88 2.79 14.31 12.37
N ALA A 89 2.94 13.55 11.28
CA ALA A 89 1.82 12.89 10.62
C ALA A 89 1.20 11.84 11.54
N LEU A 90 1.99 10.99 12.20
CA LEU A 90 1.50 9.99 13.15
C LEU A 90 0.74 10.64 14.32
N ASP A 91 1.33 11.65 14.97
CA ASP A 91 0.69 12.34 16.08
C ASP A 91 -0.64 13.00 15.66
N HIS A 92 -0.65 13.67 14.50
CA HIS A 92 -1.87 14.22 13.93
C HIS A 92 -2.90 13.13 13.66
N ILE A 93 -2.47 11.98 13.11
CA ILE A 93 -3.38 10.88 12.82
C ILE A 93 -4.01 10.34 14.11
N GLY A 94 -3.17 9.99 15.08
CA GLY A 94 -3.59 9.38 16.34
C GLY A 94 -4.60 10.23 17.10
N LYS A 95 -4.37 11.55 17.18
CA LYS A 95 -5.30 12.51 17.81
C LYS A 95 -6.68 12.58 17.17
N ASN A 96 -6.82 12.16 15.91
CA ASN A 96 -8.05 12.26 15.13
C ASN A 96 -8.68 10.88 14.83
N ILE A 97 -8.18 9.82 15.46
CA ILE A 97 -8.80 8.50 15.39
C ILE A 97 -9.87 8.38 16.48
N ARG A 98 -11.04 7.90 16.09
CA ARG A 98 -12.09 7.39 16.98
C ARG A 98 -12.22 5.89 16.79
N VAL A 99 -12.17 5.13 17.88
CA VAL A 99 -12.37 3.68 17.85
C VAL A 99 -13.87 3.37 17.89
N ASP A 100 -14.35 2.57 16.94
CA ASP A 100 -15.66 1.94 17.00
C ASP A 100 -15.60 0.70 17.90
N GLN A 101 -16.19 0.82 19.09
CA GLN A 101 -16.16 -0.23 20.12
C GLN A 101 -16.85 -1.53 19.70
N SER A 102 -17.73 -1.49 18.69
CA SER A 102 -18.45 -2.69 18.24
C SER A 102 -17.67 -3.51 17.21
N THR A 103 -16.69 -2.90 16.54
CA THR A 103 -15.97 -3.51 15.42
C THR A 103 -14.44 -3.45 15.56
N GLY A 104 -13.92 -2.74 16.56
CA GLY A 104 -12.50 -2.42 16.69
C GLY A 104 -11.96 -1.49 15.59
N CYS A 105 -12.80 -1.00 14.68
CA CYS A 105 -12.35 -0.18 13.56
C CYS A 105 -11.87 1.19 14.03
N TRP A 106 -10.73 1.63 13.50
CA TRP A 106 -10.26 3.00 13.66
C TRP A 106 -10.86 3.87 12.59
N LEU A 107 -11.71 4.82 12.98
CA LEU A 107 -12.35 5.79 12.10
C LEU A 107 -11.61 7.11 12.21
N TYR A 108 -11.37 7.78 11.08
CA TYR A 108 -10.57 9.00 11.04
C TYR A 108 -11.41 10.23 10.68
N GLY A 109 -11.41 11.23 11.57
CA GLY A 109 -12.12 12.50 11.40
C GLY A 109 -13.65 12.41 11.62
N ASP A 110 -14.30 13.57 11.60
CA ASP A 110 -15.73 13.74 11.96
C ASP A 110 -16.67 13.84 10.75
N GLU A 111 -16.14 13.92 9.52
CA GLU A 111 -16.95 14.23 8.34
C GLU A 111 -17.53 12.99 7.67
N LYS A 112 -18.80 13.12 7.25
CA LYS A 112 -19.53 12.11 6.47
C LYS A 112 -18.64 11.53 5.37
N PRO A 113 -18.68 10.22 5.11
CA PRO A 113 -17.87 9.62 4.07
C PRO A 113 -18.22 10.25 2.72
N THR A 114 -17.38 11.18 2.27
CA THR A 114 -17.27 11.44 0.84
C THR A 114 -16.74 10.16 0.21
N ASN A 115 -17.07 9.81 -1.03
CA ASN A 115 -16.64 8.56 -1.68
C ASN A 115 -15.09 8.37 -1.81
N LYS A 116 -14.27 9.19 -1.13
CA LYS A 116 -12.82 9.19 -1.15
C LYS A 116 -12.27 8.77 0.21
N ARG A 117 -11.38 7.77 0.20
CA ARG A 117 -10.63 7.34 1.39
C ARG A 117 -9.88 8.50 2.04
N SER A 118 -9.79 8.50 3.37
CA SER A 118 -9.05 9.52 4.12
C SER A 118 -7.56 9.53 3.77
N GLN A 119 -6.98 10.73 3.67
CA GLN A 119 -5.62 10.95 3.19
C GLN A 119 -4.83 11.92 4.06
N ILE A 120 -3.50 11.78 4.06
CA ILE A 120 -2.56 12.71 4.71
C ILE A 120 -1.44 13.12 3.75
N LEU A 121 -0.92 14.34 3.93
CA LEU A 121 0.30 14.78 3.26
C LEU A 121 1.50 14.48 4.17
N CYS A 122 2.44 13.67 3.71
CA CYS A 122 3.70 13.39 4.40
C CYS A 122 4.83 13.38 3.38
N ASP A 123 5.91 14.10 3.67
CA ASP A 123 7.10 14.19 2.80
C ASP A 123 6.80 14.61 1.34
N GLY A 124 5.85 15.53 1.16
CA GLY A 124 5.39 15.97 -0.16
C GLY A 124 4.49 14.98 -0.90
N LEU A 125 4.18 13.83 -0.30
CA LEU A 125 3.36 12.77 -0.88
C LEU A 125 2.00 12.68 -0.21
N ARG A 126 0.96 12.42 -1.02
CA ARG A 126 -0.40 12.20 -0.54
C ARG A 126 -0.61 10.70 -0.31
N TRP A 127 -0.76 10.31 0.95
CA TRP A 127 -0.94 8.93 1.38
C TRP A 127 -2.40 8.65 1.72
N ASN A 128 -2.88 7.45 1.38
CA ASN A 128 -4.10 6.93 2.02
C ASN A 128 -3.75 6.52 3.46
N LEU A 129 -4.57 6.92 4.43
CA LEU A 129 -4.25 6.76 5.87
C LEU A 129 -4.02 5.31 6.29
N HIS A 130 -4.93 4.39 5.94
CA HIS A 130 -4.78 2.96 6.25
C HIS A 130 -3.44 2.40 5.72
N ARG A 131 -3.00 2.87 4.55
CA ARG A 131 -1.76 2.44 3.92
C ARG A 131 -0.53 3.11 4.52
N PHE A 132 -0.65 4.37 4.95
CA PHE A 132 0.38 5.06 5.70
C PHE A 132 0.70 4.30 6.99
N LEU A 133 -0.32 4.03 7.81
CA LEU A 133 -0.16 3.31 9.07
C LEU A 133 0.35 1.88 8.82
N TYR A 134 -0.19 1.17 7.83
CA TYR A 134 0.30 -0.18 7.49
C TYR A 134 1.79 -0.19 7.10
N ASN A 135 2.23 0.75 6.26
CA ASN A 135 3.63 0.84 5.87
C ASN A 135 4.53 1.17 7.05
N TRP A 136 4.08 2.05 7.93
CA TRP A 136 4.85 2.43 9.11
C TRP A 136 5.02 1.25 10.05
N PHE A 137 3.93 0.61 10.50
CA PHE A 137 4.01 -0.45 11.50
C PHE A 137 4.49 -1.79 10.94
N PHE A 138 4.11 -2.17 9.73
CA PHE A 138 4.40 -3.50 9.19
C PHE A 138 5.43 -3.52 8.04
N GLY A 139 6.00 -2.38 7.66
CA GLY A 139 7.06 -2.32 6.65
C GLY A 139 6.61 -2.38 5.19
N GLY A 140 5.30 -2.26 4.95
CA GLY A 140 4.71 -2.29 3.61
C GLY A 140 4.37 -3.70 3.14
N HIS A 141 4.07 -3.86 1.85
CA HIS A 141 3.65 -5.15 1.31
C HIS A 141 4.38 -5.49 0.01
N LYS A 142 4.46 -6.78 -0.31
CA LYS A 142 5.07 -7.24 -1.57
C LYS A 142 4.44 -6.56 -2.78
N GLY A 143 5.26 -6.18 -3.76
CA GLY A 143 4.79 -5.62 -5.03
C GLY A 143 3.82 -6.56 -5.74
N GLY A 144 2.75 -5.99 -6.31
CA GLY A 144 1.66 -6.73 -6.95
C GLY A 144 0.51 -7.15 -6.01
N LEU A 145 0.64 -6.89 -4.72
CA LEU A 145 -0.45 -7.02 -3.75
C LEU A 145 -1.17 -5.67 -3.53
N GLU A 146 -2.42 -5.76 -3.10
CA GLU A 146 -3.28 -4.68 -2.63
C GLU A 146 -3.60 -4.92 -1.15
N LEU A 147 -3.93 -3.86 -0.41
CA LEU A 147 -4.40 -3.98 0.98
C LEU A 147 -5.93 -4.07 0.98
N HIS A 148 -6.45 -5.20 1.46
CA HIS A 148 -7.88 -5.46 1.60
C HIS A 148 -8.31 -5.32 3.05
N HIS A 149 -9.47 -4.69 3.28
CA HIS A 149 -10.06 -4.54 4.61
C HIS A 149 -10.72 -5.84 5.05
N GLY A 150 -10.05 -6.62 5.89
CA GLY A 150 -10.62 -7.85 6.48
C GLY A 150 -11.81 -7.60 7.41
N CYS A 151 -11.99 -6.35 7.86
CA CYS A 151 -13.14 -5.89 8.63
C CYS A 151 -14.33 -5.47 7.77
N GLU A 152 -14.22 -5.52 6.44
CA GLU A 152 -15.25 -5.10 5.46
C GLU A 152 -15.66 -3.61 5.55
N ASN A 153 -15.00 -2.83 6.41
CA ASN A 153 -15.21 -1.39 6.52
C ASN A 153 -14.14 -0.63 5.71
N PRO A 154 -14.47 -0.04 4.54
CA PRO A 154 -13.50 0.66 3.69
C PRO A 154 -12.96 1.96 4.31
N TRP A 155 -13.58 2.45 5.39
CA TRP A 155 -13.20 3.66 6.13
C TRP A 155 -12.23 3.38 7.29
N CYS A 156 -12.03 2.11 7.64
CA CYS A 156 -11.13 1.72 8.71
C CYS A 156 -9.67 2.06 8.34
N VAL A 157 -8.97 2.73 9.24
CA VAL A 157 -7.54 3.03 9.13
C VAL A 157 -6.66 2.12 10.00
N HIS A 158 -7.26 1.22 10.80
CA HIS A 158 -6.52 0.30 11.65
C HIS A 158 -5.57 -0.53 10.79
N PRO A 159 -4.24 -0.46 11.00
CA PRO A 159 -3.28 -1.15 10.14
C PRO A 159 -3.45 -2.66 10.24
N GLY A 160 -3.75 -3.18 11.44
CA GLY A 160 -4.18 -4.56 11.66
C GLY A 160 -5.58 -4.90 11.07
N HIS A 161 -6.33 -4.04 10.41
CA HIS A 161 -7.54 -4.51 9.71
C HIS A 161 -7.28 -4.77 8.21
N LEU A 162 -6.01 -4.75 7.80
CA LEU A 162 -5.60 -4.87 6.40
C LEU A 162 -4.85 -6.16 6.12
N LEU A 163 -5.24 -6.82 5.03
CA LEU A 163 -4.64 -8.05 4.55
C LEU A 163 -4.01 -7.80 3.16
N PRO A 164 -2.70 -8.01 3.00
CA PRO A 164 -2.09 -8.06 1.68
C PRO A 164 -2.70 -9.18 0.84
N THR A 165 -3.37 -8.82 -0.25
CA THR A 165 -4.05 -9.76 -1.13
C THR A 165 -3.70 -9.47 -2.59
N THR A 166 -3.94 -10.44 -3.49
CA THR A 166 -3.79 -10.17 -4.92
C THR A 166 -4.98 -9.33 -5.42
N GLY A 167 -4.78 -8.42 -6.37
CA GLY A 167 -5.88 -7.62 -6.91
C GLY A 167 -7.01 -8.45 -7.55
N LYS A 168 -6.71 -9.66 -8.04
CA LYS A 168 -7.74 -10.62 -8.51
C LYS A 168 -8.62 -11.09 -7.36
N ARG A 169 -8.00 -11.48 -6.23
CA ARG A 169 -8.70 -11.91 -5.02
C ARG A 169 -9.45 -10.74 -4.38
N ASN A 170 -8.86 -9.54 -4.34
CA ASN A 170 -9.53 -8.34 -3.83
C ASN A 170 -10.85 -8.05 -4.57
N ARG A 171 -10.81 -8.02 -5.91
CA ARG A 171 -12.01 -7.80 -6.71
C ARG A 171 -13.05 -8.90 -6.55
N MET A 172 -12.63 -10.16 -6.42
CA MET A 172 -13.55 -11.27 -6.13
C MET A 172 -14.28 -11.04 -4.81
N LEU A 173 -13.55 -10.69 -3.75
CA LEU A 173 -14.11 -10.38 -2.43
C LEU A 173 -15.05 -9.16 -2.45
N GLU A 174 -14.71 -8.11 -3.21
CA GLU A 174 -15.57 -6.93 -3.36
C GLU A 174 -16.84 -7.20 -4.21
N SER A 175 -16.81 -8.21 -5.08
CA SER A 175 -17.89 -8.50 -6.06
C SER A 175 -18.84 -9.63 -5.67
N SER A 176 -18.48 -10.49 -4.71
CA SER A 176 -19.34 -11.58 -4.27
C SER A 176 -20.47 -11.04 -3.41
N SER A 177 -21.71 -11.14 -3.88
CA SER A 177 -22.94 -10.93 -3.10
C SER A 177 -23.27 -12.11 -2.16
N ASP A 178 -22.29 -12.99 -1.93
CA ASP A 178 -22.44 -14.23 -1.19
C ASP A 178 -21.76 -14.04 0.17
N PRO A 179 -22.49 -14.12 1.31
CA PRO A 179 -21.90 -14.04 2.62
C PRO A 179 -21.17 -15.36 2.83
N PHE A 180 -19.92 -15.45 2.35
CA PHE A 180 -19.07 -16.58 2.66
C PHE A 180 -19.11 -16.77 4.17
N PRO A 181 -19.65 -17.90 4.68
CA PRO A 181 -19.45 -18.22 6.06
C PRO A 181 -17.93 -18.30 6.19
N ASP A 182 -17.42 -17.62 7.21
CA ASP A 182 -16.06 -17.81 7.65
C ASP A 182 -14.93 -17.02 7.01
N LEU A 183 -15.16 -15.95 6.23
CA LEU A 183 -14.06 -14.99 6.02
C LEU A 183 -13.72 -14.21 7.28
N ARG A 184 -14.65 -14.08 8.24
CA ARG A 184 -14.34 -13.60 9.59
C ARG A 184 -13.48 -14.58 10.37
N GLU A 185 -13.58 -15.89 10.16
CA GLU A 185 -12.76 -16.87 10.88
C GLU A 185 -11.49 -17.21 10.13
N LEU A 186 -11.48 -17.18 8.80
CA LEU A 186 -10.26 -17.20 7.99
C LEU A 186 -9.48 -15.90 8.17
N SER A 187 -10.15 -14.75 8.29
CA SER A 187 -9.49 -13.53 8.73
C SER A 187 -9.05 -13.71 10.17
N ARG A 188 -9.87 -14.08 11.17
CA ARG A 188 -9.40 -14.37 12.55
C ARG A 188 -8.23 -15.37 12.63
N ASN A 189 -8.17 -16.38 11.77
CA ASN A 189 -7.12 -17.42 11.78
C ASN A 189 -5.86 -16.99 11.02
N ILE A 190 -5.99 -16.29 9.89
CA ILE A 190 -4.85 -15.64 9.20
C ILE A 190 -4.35 -14.45 10.03
N VAL A 191 -5.25 -13.81 10.79
CA VAL A 191 -4.97 -12.75 11.76
C VAL A 191 -4.22 -13.35 12.96
N ARG A 192 -4.65 -14.50 13.48
CA ARG A 192 -3.97 -15.22 14.57
C ARG A 192 -2.48 -15.47 14.31
N ASP A 193 -2.12 -15.85 13.09
CA ASP A 193 -0.75 -16.30 12.79
C ASP A 193 0.19 -15.16 12.32
N PHE A 194 -0.34 -13.97 12.00
CA PHE A 194 0.44 -12.85 11.42
C PHE A 194 0.41 -11.55 12.22
N TYR A 195 -0.36 -11.48 13.31
CA TYR A 195 -0.56 -10.25 14.07
C TYR A 195 0.34 -10.19 15.30
N PHE A 196 1.61 -10.01 15.02
CA PHE A 196 2.50 -9.47 16.04
C PHE A 196 2.24 -7.97 16.08
N SER A 197 1.74 -7.48 17.21
CA SER A 197 1.88 -6.06 17.51
C SER A 197 3.36 -5.71 17.36
N THR A 198 3.66 -4.58 16.72
CA THR A 198 5.02 -4.07 16.75
C THR A 198 5.17 -3.15 17.94
N PRO A 199 6.35 -3.05 18.58
CA PRO A 199 6.56 -2.11 19.66
C PRO A 199 6.13 -0.67 19.31
N GLU A 200 6.33 -0.27 18.05
CA GLU A 200 5.90 1.04 17.55
C GLU A 200 4.37 1.16 17.50
N LEU A 201 3.64 0.10 17.17
CA LEU A 201 2.18 0.08 17.16
C LEU A 201 1.63 0.14 18.58
N ASP A 202 2.20 -0.62 19.51
CA ASP A 202 1.82 -0.60 20.93
C ASP A 202 2.05 0.78 21.55
N GLU A 203 3.19 1.40 21.25
CA GLU A 203 3.51 2.76 21.70
C GLU A 203 2.52 3.78 21.12
N PHE A 204 2.22 3.69 19.82
CA PHE A 204 1.25 4.56 19.16
C PHE A 204 -0.13 4.45 19.79
N ILE A 205 -0.59 3.21 20.03
CA ILE A 205 -1.88 2.92 20.63
C ILE A 205 -1.97 3.49 22.04
N THR A 206 -0.93 3.25 22.84
CA THR A 206 -0.84 3.75 24.22
C THR A 206 -0.85 5.28 24.25
N THR A 207 -0.02 5.91 23.40
CA THR A 207 0.14 7.36 23.32
C THR A 207 -1.16 8.08 22.96
N HIS A 208 -1.97 7.47 22.09
CA HIS A 208 -3.19 8.08 21.59
C HIS A 208 -4.48 7.54 22.23
N GLY A 209 -4.37 6.67 23.24
CA GLY A 209 -5.52 6.11 23.94
C GLY A 209 -6.44 5.28 23.04
N LEU A 210 -5.89 4.63 22.01
CA LEU A 210 -6.64 3.86 21.02
C LEU A 210 -6.88 2.45 21.56
N ALA A 211 -7.75 2.32 22.56
CA ALA A 211 -8.05 1.04 23.19
C ALA A 211 -8.36 -0.03 22.13
N LEU A 212 -7.61 -1.12 22.19
CA LEU A 212 -7.89 -2.37 21.48
C LEU A 212 -8.93 -3.12 22.33
N ASP A 213 -9.90 -3.79 21.71
CA ASP A 213 -10.81 -4.63 22.50
C ASP A 213 -10.01 -5.75 23.21
N ASP A 214 -10.59 -6.33 24.27
CA ASP A 214 -9.95 -7.44 24.97
C ASP A 214 -9.78 -8.68 24.07
N ASP A 215 -10.55 -8.80 22.98
CA ASP A 215 -10.41 -9.85 21.96
C ASP A 215 -9.10 -9.72 21.15
N TRP A 216 -8.48 -8.55 21.09
CA TRP A 216 -7.14 -8.37 20.51
C TRP A 216 -6.04 -9.02 21.37
N ARG A 217 -6.11 -8.85 22.70
CA ARG A 217 -5.09 -9.37 23.63
C ARG A 217 -5.10 -10.90 23.76
N ILE A 218 -6.23 -11.54 23.44
CA ILE A 218 -6.34 -13.01 23.43
C ILE A 218 -5.35 -13.65 22.43
N TYR A 219 -4.83 -12.91 21.45
CA TYR A 219 -3.99 -13.47 20.40
C TYR A 219 -2.48 -13.23 20.54
N THR A 220 -2.02 -12.44 21.52
CA THR A 220 -0.58 -12.21 21.75
C THR A 220 0.06 -13.16 22.77
N GLU A 221 -0.68 -13.69 23.75
CA GLU A 221 -0.12 -14.61 24.77
C GLU A 221 0.05 -16.05 24.27
N ALA A 222 -0.66 -16.44 23.20
CA ALA A 222 -0.53 -17.77 22.59
C ALA A 222 0.73 -17.92 21.70
N ALA A 223 1.39 -16.82 21.31
CA ALA A 223 2.54 -16.83 20.40
C ALA A 223 3.92 -16.80 21.11
N LEU A 224 3.94 -16.61 22.44
CA LEU A 224 5.17 -16.59 23.25
C LEU A 224 5.32 -17.81 24.18
N SER A 225 4.43 -18.80 24.03
CA SER A 225 4.35 -19.97 24.90
C SER A 225 4.72 -21.29 24.22
N ASN A 226 5.38 -21.27 23.06
CA ASN A 226 5.91 -22.48 22.37
C ASN A 226 7.35 -22.27 21.89
#